data_AF-A0A0C9Y6Z2-F1
#
_entry.id   AF-A0A0C9Y6Z2-F1
#
_cell.length_a   1.000
_cell.length_b   1.000
_cell.length_c   1.000
_cell.angle_alpha   90.00
_cell.angle_beta   90.00
_cell.angle_gamma   90.00
#
_symmetry.space_group_name_H-M   'P 1'
#
loop_
_entity.id
_entity.type
_entity.pdbx_description
1 polymer ?
#
loop_
_entity_poly.entity_id
_entity_poly.type
_entity_poly.pdbx_seq_one_letter_code
_entity_poly.pdbx_strand_id
1 'polypeptide(L)'
;LTKPDVDNATAWDTSCLSTRKTRDYFDNRLYHSYCNALDLAVSYTLHFLFIQEFEVLYIWTHKCNYISYFNPQEIRTQINLISLSELWRIHVLGQKYCSLVECCNALLAAYS
;
A
#
# COMPACT_ATOMS: atom_id res chain seq x y z
N LEU A 1 3.72 8.24 -12.03
CA LEU A 1 3.69 6.76 -12.13
C LEU A 1 2.64 6.34 -13.14
N THR A 2 2.98 5.37 -13.98
CA THR A 2 2.02 4.71 -14.87
C THR A 2 1.38 3.53 -14.13
N LYS A 3 0.21 3.06 -14.55
CA LYS A 3 -0.49 1.91 -13.94
C LYS A 3 0.42 0.67 -13.65
N PRO A 4 1.35 0.25 -14.53
CA PRO A 4 2.27 -0.86 -14.22
C PRO A 4 3.32 -0.53 -13.14
N ASP A 5 3.66 0.74 -12.94
CA ASP A 5 4.56 1.15 -11.86
C ASP A 5 3.87 1.02 -10.50
N VAL A 6 2.54 1.16 -10.46
CA VAL A 6 1.74 0.95 -9.25
C VAL A 6 1.70 -0.53 -8.89
N ASP A 7 1.56 -1.43 -9.85
CA ASP A 7 1.55 -2.88 -9.58
C ASP A 7 2.92 -3.36 -9.06
N ASN A 8 4.02 -2.89 -9.66
CA ASN A 8 5.38 -3.17 -9.16
C ASN A 8 5.65 -2.55 -7.79
N ALA A 9 5.19 -1.32 -7.54
CA ALA A 9 5.30 -0.67 -6.24
C ALA A 9 4.45 -1.38 -5.18
N THR A 10 3.27 -1.90 -5.56
CA THR A 10 2.40 -2.67 -4.65
C THR A 10 3.11 -3.95 -4.21
N ALA A 11 3.70 -4.71 -5.15
CA ALA A 11 4.49 -5.89 -4.80
C ALA A 11 5.69 -5.56 -3.89
N TRP A 12 6.36 -4.44 -4.14
CA TRP A 12 7.48 -3.96 -3.32
C TRP A 12 7.04 -3.56 -1.90
N ASP A 13 5.96 -2.81 -1.78
CA ASP A 13 5.44 -2.31 -0.51
C ASP A 13 4.76 -3.39 0.33
N THR A 14 4.07 -4.35 -0.29
CA THR A 14 3.50 -5.52 0.40
C THR A 14 4.61 -6.37 1.04
N SER A 15 5.79 -6.45 0.41
CA SER A 15 6.97 -7.11 1.01
C SER A 15 7.61 -6.30 2.16
N CYS A 16 7.43 -4.97 2.17
CA CYS A 16 8.07 -4.04 3.10
C CYS A 16 7.17 -3.59 4.27
N LEU A 17 5.85 -3.86 4.18
CA LEU A 17 4.94 -3.81 5.32
C LEU A 17 5.44 -4.78 6.40
N SER A 18 5.33 -4.33 7.67
CA SER A 18 5.91 -4.95 8.86
C SER A 18 6.10 -6.47 8.75
N THR A 19 7.33 -6.97 8.91
CA THR A 19 7.67 -8.41 8.94
C THR A 19 6.80 -9.22 9.91
N ARG A 20 6.21 -8.57 10.93
CA ARG A 20 5.22 -9.20 11.82
C ARG A 20 3.86 -9.44 11.13
N LYS A 21 3.33 -8.47 10.37
CA LYS A 21 2.07 -8.67 9.63
C LYS A 21 2.26 -9.58 8.44
N THR A 22 3.38 -9.50 7.72
CA THR A 22 3.62 -10.43 6.61
C THR A 22 3.68 -11.86 7.13
N ARG A 23 4.32 -12.11 8.27
CA ARG A 23 4.28 -13.41 8.95
C ARG A 23 2.87 -13.78 9.42
N ASP A 24 2.14 -12.87 10.06
CA ASP A 24 0.81 -13.18 10.60
C ASP A 24 -0.27 -13.36 9.52
N TYR A 25 -0.14 -12.72 8.35
CA TYR A 25 -1.08 -12.82 7.23
C TYR A 25 -0.71 -13.92 6.23
N PHE A 26 0.58 -14.12 5.94
CA PHE A 26 1.04 -15.10 4.95
C PHE A 26 1.45 -16.46 5.54
N ASP A 27 1.97 -16.53 6.77
CA ASP A 27 2.31 -17.83 7.41
C ASP A 27 1.17 -18.39 8.27
N ASN A 28 0.29 -17.55 8.84
CA ASN A 28 -0.78 -18.01 9.71
C ASN A 28 -2.11 -18.20 8.94
N ARG A 29 -2.66 -19.42 9.00
CA ARG A 29 -3.84 -19.85 8.21
C ARG A 29 -5.11 -19.02 8.48
N LEU A 30 -5.15 -18.31 9.61
CA LEU A 30 -6.31 -17.54 10.07
C LEU A 30 -6.50 -16.21 9.33
N TYR A 31 -5.43 -15.61 8.80
CA TYR A 31 -5.49 -14.29 8.17
C TYR A 31 -5.27 -14.31 6.65
N HIS A 32 -5.05 -15.49 6.08
CA HIS A 32 -4.83 -15.68 4.64
C HIS A 32 -6.04 -15.22 3.79
N SER A 33 -7.26 -15.26 4.34
CA SER A 33 -8.46 -14.74 3.67
C SER A 33 -8.43 -13.23 3.45
N TYR A 34 -7.64 -12.49 4.22
CA TYR A 34 -7.53 -11.03 4.15
C TYR A 34 -6.34 -10.55 3.32
N CYS A 35 -5.47 -11.45 2.84
CA CYS A 35 -4.29 -11.07 2.05
C CYS A 35 -4.67 -10.29 0.78
N ASN A 36 -5.69 -10.76 0.06
CA ASN A 36 -6.18 -10.07 -1.15
C ASN A 36 -6.76 -8.69 -0.83
N ALA A 37 -7.45 -8.56 0.32
CA ALA A 37 -8.01 -7.28 0.75
C ALA A 37 -6.92 -6.30 1.17
N LEU A 38 -5.85 -6.79 1.78
CA LEU A 38 -4.69 -6.00 2.17
C LEU A 38 -3.92 -5.50 0.94
N ASP A 39 -3.68 -6.36 -0.05
CA ASP A 39 -3.02 -5.99 -1.30
C ASP A 39 -3.80 -4.89 -2.05
N LEU A 40 -5.13 -5.06 -2.12
CA LEU A 40 -6.03 -4.05 -2.69
C LEU A 40 -5.96 -2.72 -1.92
N ALA A 41 -5.93 -2.77 -0.59
CA ALA A 41 -5.85 -1.58 0.25
C ALA A 41 -4.51 -0.83 0.06
N VAL A 42 -3.41 -1.55 -0.14
CA VAL A 42 -2.09 -0.98 -0.45
C VAL A 42 -2.12 -0.33 -1.83
N SER A 43 -2.67 -1.02 -2.85
CA SER A 43 -2.81 -0.48 -4.20
C SER A 43 -3.62 0.83 -4.22
N TYR A 44 -4.76 0.86 -3.52
CA TYR A 44 -5.55 2.10 -3.39
C TYR A 44 -4.79 3.20 -2.65
N THR A 45 -4.06 2.86 -1.59
CA THR A 45 -3.24 3.82 -0.85
C THR A 45 -2.19 4.46 -1.77
N LEU A 46 -1.46 3.66 -2.55
CA LEU A 46 -0.48 4.15 -3.51
C LEU A 46 -1.11 5.01 -4.59
N HIS A 47 -2.27 4.61 -5.11
CA HIS A 47 -3.02 5.42 -6.07
C HIS A 47 -3.43 6.77 -5.46
N PHE A 48 -3.92 6.79 -4.22
CA PHE A 48 -4.28 8.04 -3.55
C PHE A 48 -3.08 8.96 -3.29
N LEU A 49 -1.94 8.39 -2.91
CA LEU A 49 -0.73 9.17 -2.59
C LEU A 49 -0.03 9.71 -3.85
N PHE A 50 0.11 8.90 -4.90
CA PHE A 50 1.02 9.20 -6.02
C PHE A 50 0.32 9.51 -7.34
N ILE A 51 -0.99 9.24 -7.46
CA ILE A 51 -1.78 9.61 -8.65
C ILE A 51 -2.74 10.74 -8.31
N GLN A 52 -3.43 10.65 -7.17
CA GLN A 52 -4.36 11.70 -6.72
C GLN A 52 -3.71 12.72 -5.79
N GLU A 53 -2.45 12.53 -5.41
CA GLU A 53 -1.64 13.46 -4.60
C GLU A 53 -2.31 13.86 -3.28
N PHE A 54 -3.07 12.95 -2.67
CA PHE A 54 -3.68 13.18 -1.38
C PHE A 54 -2.66 13.08 -0.24
N GLU A 55 -2.84 13.92 0.78
CA GLU A 55 -2.09 13.80 2.02
C GLU A 55 -2.47 12.53 2.78
N VAL A 56 -1.50 11.97 3.51
CA VAL A 56 -1.68 10.78 4.36
C VAL A 56 -2.84 10.96 5.33
N LEU A 57 -2.94 12.14 5.96
CA LEU A 57 -4.01 12.45 6.91
C LEU A 57 -5.38 12.54 6.22
N TYR A 58 -5.45 13.07 5.00
CA TYR A 58 -6.69 13.14 4.22
C TYR A 58 -7.20 11.74 3.84
N ILE A 59 -6.29 10.83 3.45
CA ILE A 59 -6.64 9.44 3.17
C ILE A 59 -7.17 8.77 4.44
N TRP A 60 -6.50 8.99 5.58
CA TRP A 60 -6.94 8.45 6.86
C TRP A 60 -8.34 8.97 7.25
N THR A 61 -8.63 10.26 7.12
CA THR A 61 -9.92 10.82 7.56
C THR A 61 -11.07 10.57 6.58
N HIS A 62 -10.81 10.65 5.27
CA HIS A 62 -11.87 10.66 4.25
C HIS A 62 -11.92 9.40 3.38
N LYS A 63 -10.87 8.57 3.38
CA LYS A 63 -10.77 7.33 2.58
C LYS A 63 -10.56 6.08 3.44
N CYS A 64 -10.88 6.17 4.73
CA CYS A 64 -10.81 5.08 5.71
C CYS A 64 -11.46 3.75 5.25
N ASN A 65 -12.53 3.83 4.45
CA ASN A 65 -13.25 2.66 3.94
C ASN A 65 -12.44 1.84 2.94
N TYR A 66 -11.46 2.43 2.25
CA TYR A 66 -10.59 1.73 1.29
C TYR A 66 -9.40 1.03 1.95
N ILE A 67 -9.10 1.41 3.20
CA ILE A 67 -8.01 0.85 4.01
C ILE A 67 -8.52 -0.05 5.14
N SER A 68 -9.84 -0.22 5.25
CA SER A 68 -10.52 -1.09 6.21
C SER A 68 -11.24 -2.22 5.49
N TYR A 69 -11.22 -3.42 6.06
CA TYR A 69 -12.02 -4.53 5.58
C TYR A 69 -13.38 -4.55 6.30
N PHE A 70 -14.45 -4.63 5.52
CA PHE A 70 -15.80 -4.88 6.01
C PHE A 70 -16.19 -6.33 5.71
N ASN A 71 -16.49 -7.09 6.77
CA ASN A 71 -17.09 -8.41 6.62
C ASN A 71 -18.61 -8.27 6.46
N PRO A 72 -19.20 -8.64 5.31
CA PRO A 72 -20.65 -8.53 5.11
C PRO A 72 -21.47 -9.45 6.05
N GLN A 73 -20.84 -10.49 6.61
CA GLN A 73 -21.50 -11.40 7.56
C GLN A 73 -21.47 -10.89 9.00
N GLU A 74 -20.57 -9.95 9.32
CA GLU A 74 -20.44 -9.36 10.65
C GLU A 74 -20.26 -7.85 10.55
N ILE A 75 -21.38 -7.13 10.49
CA ILE A 75 -21.43 -5.66 10.33
C ILE A 75 -20.64 -4.92 11.44
N ARG A 76 -20.39 -5.57 12.59
CA ARG A 76 -19.72 -4.99 13.75
C ARG A 76 -18.21 -5.22 13.79
N THR A 77 -17.66 -6.13 12.99
CA THR A 77 -16.21 -6.41 12.98
C THR A 77 -15.54 -5.67 11.83
N GLN A 78 -15.27 -4.38 12.03
CA GLN A 78 -14.38 -3.63 11.15
C GLN A 78 -12.94 -4.00 11.48
N ILE A 79 -12.25 -4.61 10.51
CA ILE A 79 -10.83 -4.93 10.65
C ILE A 79 -10.05 -3.82 9.95
N ASN A 80 -9.27 -3.09 10.73
CA ASN A 80 -8.38 -2.09 10.17
C ASN A 80 -7.18 -2.79 9.51
N LEU A 81 -7.12 -2.81 8.17
CA LEU A 81 -6.06 -3.51 7.43
C LEU A 81 -4.75 -2.72 7.48
N ILE A 82 -4.84 -1.40 7.36
CA ILE A 82 -3.70 -0.48 7.34
C ILE A 82 -3.87 0.53 8.47
N SER A 83 -2.98 0.48 9.46
CA SER A 83 -2.92 1.48 10.53
C SER A 83 -2.27 2.78 10.05
N LEU A 84 -2.48 3.88 10.79
CA LEU A 84 -1.90 5.18 10.45
C LEU A 84 -0.37 5.14 10.31
N SER A 85 0.32 4.39 11.19
CA SER A 85 1.78 4.23 11.12
C SER A 85 2.23 3.47 9.88
N GLU A 86 1.45 2.47 9.45
CA GLU A 86 1.68 1.75 8.20
C GLU A 86 1.41 2.62 6.98
N LEU A 87 0.41 3.49 7.04
CA LEU A 87 0.09 4.45 5.98
C LEU A 87 1.27 5.41 5.72
N TRP A 88 1.86 5.95 6.81
CA TRP A 88 3.08 6.76 6.72
C TRP A 88 4.27 5.97 6.18
N ARG A 89 4.38 4.69 6.53
CA ARG A 89 5.46 3.83 6.05
C ARG A 89 5.32 3.58 4.54
N ILE A 90 4.11 3.30 4.05
CA ILE A 90 3.81 3.18 2.61
C ILE A 90 4.16 4.48 1.90
N HIS A 91 3.79 5.63 2.45
CA HIS A 91 4.17 6.92 1.87
C HIS A 91 5.69 7.10 1.72
N VAL A 92 6.46 6.82 2.78
CA VAL A 92 7.93 6.92 2.73
C VAL A 92 8.54 5.93 1.74
N LEU A 93 8.01 4.71 1.64
CA LEU A 93 8.50 3.69 0.73
C LEU A 93 8.19 4.05 -0.74
N GLY A 94 6.96 4.46 -1.02
CA GLY A 94 6.58 4.91 -2.36
C GLY A 94 7.40 6.14 -2.81
N GLN A 95 7.69 7.08 -1.91
CA GLN A 95 8.58 8.21 -2.22
C GLN A 95 9.99 7.74 -2.62
N LYS A 96 10.56 6.76 -1.88
CA LYS A 96 11.86 6.16 -2.24
C LYS A 96 11.80 5.45 -3.60
N TYR A 97 10.72 4.75 -3.89
CA TYR A 97 10.53 4.10 -5.18
C TYR A 97 10.49 5.11 -6.32
N CYS A 98 9.74 6.21 -6.17
CA CYS A 98 9.72 7.31 -7.14
C CYS A 98 11.14 7.87 -7.38
N SER A 99 11.89 8.18 -6.33
CA SER A 99 13.27 8.65 -6.46
C SER A 99 14.18 7.64 -7.16
N LEU A 100 14.01 6.34 -6.89
CA LEU A 100 14.77 5.28 -7.56
C LEU A 100 14.45 5.24 -9.07
N VAL A 101 13.18 5.30 -9.44
CA VAL A 101 12.73 5.32 -10.83
C VAL A 101 13.26 6.57 -11.56
N GLU A 102 13.21 7.72 -10.92
CA GLU A 102 13.78 8.97 -11.45
C GLU A 102 15.28 8.84 -11.70
N CYS A 103 16.03 8.28 -10.74
CA CYS A 103 17.46 8.02 -10.90
C CYS A 103 17.75 7.04 -12.05
N CYS A 104 16.98 5.95 -12.16
CA CYS A 104 17.12 5.00 -13.26
C CYS A 104 16.87 5.65 -14.62
N ASN A 105 15.82 6.46 -14.74
CA ASN A 105 15.48 7.17 -15.97
C ASN A 105 16.55 8.21 -16.33
N ALA A 106 17.07 8.95 -15.35
CA ALA A 106 18.16 9.91 -15.56
C ALA A 106 19.45 9.20 -16.03
N LEU A 107 19.76 8.03 -15.46
CA LEU A 107 20.91 7.23 -15.87
C LEU A 107 20.72 6.70 -17.30
N LEU A 108 19.55 6.15 -17.63
CA LEU A 108 19.25 5.68 -18.99
C LEU A 108 19.36 6.82 -20.02
N ALA A 109 18.85 8.01 -19.70
CA ALA A 109 18.95 9.18 -20.57
C ALA A 109 20.39 9.71 -20.73
N ALA A 110 21.26 9.50 -19.75
CA ALA A 110 22.68 9.90 -19.81
C ALA A 110 23.54 8.92 -20.64
N TYR A 111 23.13 7.67 -20.75
CA TYR A 111 23.83 6.61 -21.50
C TYR A 111 23.18 6.28 -22.85
N SER A 112 22.11 6.98 -23.23
CA SER A 112 21.46 6.92 -24.55
C SER A 112 22.01 7.97 -25.51
#